data_AF-A0A7S2HLQ4-F1
#
_entry.id   AF-A0A7S2HLQ4-F1
#
_cell.length_a   1.000
_cell.length_b   1.000
_cell.length_c   1.000
_cell.angle_alpha   90.00
_cell.angle_beta   90.00
_cell.angle_gamma   90.00
#
_symmetry.space_group_name_H-M   'P 1'
#
loop_
_entity.id
_entity.type
_entity.pdbx_description
1 polymer ?
#
loop_
_entity_poly.entity_id
_entity_poly.type
_entity_poly.pdbx_seq_one_letter_code
_entity_poly.pdbx_strand_id
1 'polypeptide(L)'
;DVGELKNRWELWKRVKSLTVSPAQPEIRFDFTIPVVATNLLIEYAAFHDSGITSEKLQCPRCSRTVTDKHGICKHCGDNAYQCRHCRNINYEKLDAFLCNECGFCKHARFDYTLVV
;
A
#
# COMPACT_ATOMS: atom_id res chain seq x y z
N ASP A 1 -1.97 15.50 -16.11
CA ASP A 1 -1.20 15.32 -14.86
C ASP A 1 -1.54 13.97 -14.22
N VAL A 2 -0.64 13.34 -13.44
CA VAL A 2 -0.93 12.05 -12.77
C VAL A 2 -2.12 12.20 -11.80
N GLY A 3 -2.28 13.38 -11.19
CA GLY A 3 -3.42 13.68 -10.32
C GLY A 3 -4.77 13.56 -11.03
N GLU A 4 -4.85 13.85 -12.34
CA GLU A 4 -6.08 13.76 -13.13
C GLU A 4 -6.52 12.31 -13.40
N LEU A 5 -5.61 11.35 -13.23
CA LEU A 5 -5.90 9.92 -13.42
C LEU A 5 -6.41 9.24 -12.14
N LYS A 6 -6.34 9.92 -10.98
CA LYS A 6 -6.83 9.40 -9.70
C LYS A 6 -8.33 9.12 -9.82
N ASN A 7 -8.75 7.90 -9.49
CA ASN A 7 -10.13 7.42 -9.55
C ASN A 7 -10.80 7.39 -10.94
N ARG A 8 -10.07 7.65 -12.04
CA ARG A 8 -10.57 7.57 -13.42
C ARG A 8 -10.31 6.18 -14.01
N TRP A 9 -10.88 5.15 -13.38
CA TRP A 9 -10.66 3.73 -13.71
C TRP A 9 -10.98 3.37 -15.16
N GLU A 10 -11.88 4.10 -15.79
CA GLU A 10 -12.26 3.91 -17.20
C GLU A 10 -11.14 4.25 -18.20
N LEU A 11 -10.16 5.05 -17.80
CA LEU A 11 -9.01 5.42 -18.63
C LEU A 11 -7.90 4.36 -18.60
N TRP A 12 -7.93 3.49 -17.58
CA TRP A 12 -6.90 2.49 -17.37
C TRP A 12 -7.24 1.20 -18.13
N LYS A 13 -6.23 0.63 -18.80
CA LYS A 13 -6.34 -0.67 -19.47
C LYS A 13 -5.43 -1.67 -18.77
N ARG A 14 -6.00 -2.78 -18.30
CA ARG A 14 -5.23 -3.86 -17.70
C ARG A 14 -4.44 -4.60 -18.78
N VAL A 15 -3.11 -4.57 -18.65
CA VAL A 15 -2.18 -5.23 -19.60
C VAL A 15 -1.59 -6.53 -19.07
N LYS A 16 -1.53 -6.72 -17.75
CA LYS A 16 -0.98 -7.92 -17.12
C LYS A 16 -1.58 -8.12 -15.72
N SER A 17 -1.75 -9.38 -15.33
CA SER A 17 -1.96 -9.81 -13.95
C SER A 17 -0.89 -10.83 -13.58
N LEU A 18 -0.40 -10.75 -12.35
CA LEU A 18 0.64 -11.62 -11.82
C LEU A 18 0.22 -12.13 -10.45
N THR A 19 0.51 -13.39 -10.19
CA THR A 19 0.37 -13.98 -8.86
C THR A 19 1.76 -14.10 -8.26
N VAL A 20 1.97 -13.46 -7.12
CA VAL A 20 3.21 -13.59 -6.34
C VAL A 20 3.01 -14.72 -5.34
N SER A 21 3.85 -15.75 -5.36
CA SER A 21 3.78 -16.84 -4.39
C SER A 21 4.17 -16.37 -2.99
N PRO A 22 3.70 -17.03 -1.90
CA PRO A 22 4.17 -16.73 -0.55
C PRO A 22 5.69 -16.74 -0.46
N ALA A 23 6.27 -15.76 0.24
CA ALA A 23 7.71 -15.56 0.39
C ALA A 23 8.51 -15.34 -0.91
N GLN A 24 7.86 -15.15 -2.07
CA GLN A 24 8.53 -14.76 -3.31
C GLN A 24 8.92 -13.27 -3.25
N PRO A 25 10.22 -12.92 -3.28
CA PRO A 25 10.68 -11.54 -3.11
C PRO A 25 10.62 -10.73 -4.39
N GLU A 26 10.63 -11.39 -5.55
CA GLU A 26 10.71 -10.74 -6.86
C GLU A 26 9.94 -11.56 -7.90
N ILE A 27 9.31 -10.85 -8.83
CA ILE A 27 8.75 -11.41 -10.05
C ILE A 27 9.23 -10.59 -11.25
N ARG A 28 9.66 -11.29 -12.30
CA ARG A 28 10.06 -10.70 -13.58
C ARG A 28 9.19 -11.26 -14.69
N PHE A 29 8.86 -10.43 -15.66
CA PHE A 29 8.12 -10.86 -16.83
C PHE A 29 8.42 -9.92 -18.01
N ASP A 30 8.27 -10.47 -19.20
CA ASP A 30 8.33 -9.72 -20.45
C ASP A 30 6.93 -9.62 -21.06
N PHE A 31 6.65 -8.48 -21.70
CA PHE A 31 5.44 -8.33 -22.50
C PHE A 31 5.64 -9.01 -23.86
N THR A 32 4.72 -9.90 -24.23
CA THR A 32 4.75 -10.54 -25.56
C THR A 32 4.54 -9.53 -26.69
N ILE A 33 3.85 -8.43 -26.40
CA ILE A 33 3.59 -7.33 -27.33
C ILE A 33 4.05 -6.03 -26.64
N PRO A 34 4.83 -5.17 -27.32
CA PRO A 34 5.23 -3.88 -26.76
C PRO A 34 4.04 -3.07 -26.26
N VAL A 35 4.14 -2.54 -25.04
CA VAL A 35 3.13 -1.68 -24.44
C VAL A 35 3.60 -0.24 -24.54
N VAL A 36 2.84 0.58 -25.29
CA VAL A 36 3.04 2.03 -25.33
C VAL A 36 2.13 2.68 -24.29
N ALA A 37 2.71 3.31 -23.28
CA ALA A 37 1.97 3.97 -22.22
C ALA A 37 2.68 5.24 -21.76
N THR A 38 1.91 6.26 -21.37
CA THR A 38 2.44 7.47 -20.72
C THR A 38 2.51 7.33 -19.20
N ASN A 39 1.71 6.43 -18.62
CA ASN A 39 1.62 6.19 -17.18
C ASN A 39 1.42 4.70 -16.92
N LEU A 40 1.87 4.24 -15.76
CA LEU A 40 1.65 2.87 -15.27
C LEU A 40 0.94 2.93 -13.92
N LEU A 41 -0.03 2.05 -13.75
CA LEU A 41 -0.71 1.81 -12.48
C LEU A 41 -0.43 0.37 -12.05
N ILE A 42 0.07 0.22 -10.83
CA ILE A 42 0.23 -1.09 -10.20
C ILE A 42 -0.87 -1.26 -9.17
N GLU A 43 -1.74 -2.24 -9.41
CA GLU A 43 -2.84 -2.58 -8.52
C GLU A 43 -2.50 -3.82 -7.68
N TYR A 44 -2.74 -3.73 -6.37
CA TYR A 44 -2.61 -4.87 -5.46
C TYR A 44 -3.98 -5.48 -5.20
N ALA A 45 -4.31 -6.53 -5.94
CA ALA A 45 -5.64 -7.13 -5.91
C ALA A 45 -5.91 -8.03 -4.69
N ALA A 46 -4.88 -8.72 -4.19
CA ALA A 46 -5.00 -9.65 -3.06
C ALA A 46 -3.67 -9.79 -2.31
N PHE A 47 -3.76 -10.13 -1.03
CA PHE A 47 -2.62 -10.39 -0.15
C PHE A 47 -2.75 -11.78 0.47
N HIS A 48 -1.63 -12.45 0.70
CA HIS A 48 -1.61 -13.70 1.45
C HIS A 48 -1.90 -13.41 2.92
N ASP A 49 -2.96 -14.01 3.45
CA ASP A 49 -3.23 -13.99 4.88
C ASP A 49 -2.34 -15.03 5.57
N SER A 50 -1.59 -14.61 6.59
CA SER A 50 -0.76 -15.51 7.37
C SER A 50 -1.52 -16.21 8.50
N GLY A 51 -2.78 -15.82 8.76
CA GLY A 51 -3.59 -16.37 9.86
C GLY A 51 -3.05 -16.01 11.25
N ILE A 52 -1.94 -15.27 11.34
CA ILE A 52 -1.36 -14.79 12.59
C ILE A 52 -2.14 -13.56 13.03
N THR A 53 -3.12 -13.82 13.90
CA THR A 53 -3.82 -12.92 14.83
C THR A 53 -3.36 -11.45 14.87
N SER A 54 -4.30 -10.54 14.57
CA SER A 54 -4.38 -9.12 14.97
C SER A 54 -3.04 -8.49 15.35
N GLU A 55 -2.31 -7.99 14.34
CA GLU A 55 -1.16 -7.12 14.61
C GLU A 55 -1.60 -5.99 15.55
N LYS A 56 -0.96 -5.92 16.71
CA LYS A 56 -1.25 -4.86 17.68
C LYS A 56 -0.90 -3.52 17.05
N LEU A 57 -1.86 -2.59 17.03
CA LEU A 57 -1.69 -1.25 16.50
C LEU A 57 -0.48 -0.57 17.16
N GLN A 58 0.47 -0.05 16.37
CA GLN A 58 1.65 0.63 16.87
C GLN A 58 1.61 2.12 16.51
N CYS A 59 2.06 2.98 17.42
CA CYS A 59 2.16 4.41 17.17
C CYS A 59 3.26 4.70 16.14
N PRO A 60 2.99 5.43 15.05
CA PRO A 60 3.98 5.71 14.00
C PRO A 60 5.12 6.62 14.47
N ARG A 61 4.92 7.36 15.57
CA ARG A 61 5.91 8.29 16.14
C ARG A 61 6.88 7.63 17.11
N CYS A 62 6.39 6.74 17.98
CA CYS A 62 7.19 6.18 19.07
C CYS A 62 7.21 4.64 19.11
N SER A 63 6.57 3.97 18.14
CA SER A 63 6.47 2.52 17.99
C SER A 63 5.83 1.76 19.16
N ARG A 64 5.37 2.46 20.20
CA ARG A 64 4.64 1.84 21.32
C ARG A 64 3.30 1.32 20.83
N THR A 65 2.93 0.16 21.35
CA THR A 65 1.60 -0.42 21.15
C THR A 65 0.51 0.52 21.67
N VAL A 66 -0.53 0.70 20.87
CA VAL A 66 -1.71 1.49 21.17
C VAL A 66 -2.89 0.55 21.35
N THR A 67 -3.50 0.60 22.53
CA THR A 67 -4.70 -0.17 22.89
C THR A 67 -5.95 0.69 22.97
N ASP A 68 -5.81 2.00 22.73
CA ASP A 68 -6.92 2.94 22.70
C ASP A 68 -7.83 2.68 21.49
N LYS A 69 -9.15 2.68 21.72
CA LYS A 69 -10.15 2.38 20.68
C LYS A 69 -10.22 3.44 19.57
N HIS A 70 -9.75 4.66 19.84
CA HIS A 70 -9.66 5.74 18.86
C HIS A 70 -8.26 5.85 18.24
N GLY A 71 -7.36 4.93 18.58
CA GLY A 71 -5.99 4.91 18.08
C GLY A 71 -5.09 5.98 18.69
N ILE A 72 -5.46 6.63 19.81
CA ILE A 72 -4.64 7.69 20.41
C ILE A 72 -3.53 7.08 21.27
N CYS A 73 -2.27 7.41 20.96
CA CYS A 73 -1.13 6.96 21.75
C CYS A 73 -1.06 7.68 23.10
N LYS A 74 -1.22 6.95 24.21
CA LYS A 74 -1.14 7.51 25.58
C LYS A 74 0.21 8.13 25.95
N HIS A 75 1.27 7.78 25.23
CA HIS A 75 2.62 8.29 25.51
C HIS A 75 2.92 9.61 24.81
N CYS A 76 2.54 9.77 23.54
CA CYS A 76 2.91 10.95 22.74
C CYS A 76 1.74 11.74 22.15
N GLY A 77 0.51 11.26 22.30
CA GLY A 77 -0.69 11.91 21.79
C GLY A 77 -0.97 11.72 20.30
N ASP A 78 -0.01 11.24 19.51
CA ASP A 78 -0.22 11.00 18.07
C ASP A 78 -1.24 9.87 17.83
N ASN A 79 -1.97 9.98 16.71
CA ASN A 79 -2.92 8.97 16.27
C ASN A 79 -2.19 7.85 15.50
N ALA A 80 -2.40 6.61 15.94
CA ALA A 80 -1.72 5.42 15.42
C ALA A 80 -2.13 5.01 14.01
N TYR A 81 -3.24 5.53 13.50
CA TYR A 81 -3.67 5.33 12.11
C TYR A 81 -3.04 6.33 11.13
N GLN A 82 -2.23 7.28 11.61
CA GLN A 82 -1.51 8.21 10.74
C GLN A 82 -0.44 7.49 9.94
N CYS A 83 -0.42 7.75 8.63
CA CYS A 83 0.68 7.37 7.78
C CYS A 83 1.99 7.97 8.30
N ARG A 84 3.03 7.15 8.51
CA ARG A 84 4.34 7.59 8.98
C ARG A 84 5.03 8.57 8.01
N HIS A 85 4.66 8.52 6.72
CA HIS A 85 5.29 9.33 5.68
C HIS A 85 4.56 10.65 5.46
N CYS A 86 3.25 10.63 5.17
CA CYS A 86 2.48 11.85 4.84
C CYS A 86 1.49 12.30 5.92
N ARG A 87 1.40 11.59 7.06
CA ARG A 87 0.46 11.84 8.17
C ARG A 87 -1.04 11.72 7.84
N ASN A 88 -1.41 11.36 6.61
CA ASN A 88 -2.80 11.10 6.24
C ASN A 88 -3.39 9.93 7.06
N ILE A 89 -4.69 10.02 7.39
CA ILE A 89 -5.47 8.95 8.02
C ILE A 89 -6.55 8.50 7.03
N ASN A 90 -6.58 7.21 6.71
CA ASN A 90 -7.66 6.63 5.90
C ASN A 90 -8.82 6.22 6.81
N TYR A 91 -9.76 7.14 7.05
CA TYR A 91 -10.94 6.87 7.88
C TYR A 91 -11.91 5.83 7.29
N GLU A 92 -11.88 5.61 5.97
CA GLU A 92 -12.71 4.61 5.31
C GLU A 92 -12.17 3.19 5.52
N LYS A 93 -10.84 3.05 5.59
CA LYS A 93 -10.15 1.77 5.74
C LYS A 93 -8.92 1.91 6.63
N LEU A 94 -9.15 1.89 7.95
CA LEU A 94 -8.11 2.05 8.97
C LEU A 94 -7.07 0.91 9.00
N ASP A 95 -7.44 -0.26 8.49
CA ASP A 95 -6.61 -1.45 8.31
C ASP A 95 -5.98 -1.52 6.91
N ALA A 96 -6.04 -0.45 6.11
CA ALA A 96 -5.46 -0.42 4.78
C ALA A 96 -3.95 -0.72 4.81
N PHE A 97 -3.51 -1.57 3.88
CA PHE A 97 -2.12 -1.97 3.73
C PHE A 97 -1.23 -0.82 3.22
N LEU A 98 -1.80 0.01 2.33
CA LEU A 98 -1.16 1.16 1.71
C LEU A 98 -1.89 2.45 2.12
N CYS A 99 -1.13 3.52 2.33
CA CYS A 99 -1.70 4.85 2.46
C CYS A 99 -2.35 5.27 1.13
N ASN A 100 -3.63 5.64 1.17
CA ASN A 100 -4.40 6.09 0.00
C ASN A 100 -3.93 7.43 -0.59
N GLU A 101 -3.05 8.16 0.09
CA GLU A 101 -2.50 9.43 -0.39
C GLU A 101 -1.07 9.31 -0.92
N CYS A 102 -0.16 8.64 -0.20
CA CYS A 102 1.26 8.56 -0.60
C CYS A 102 1.76 7.16 -0.96
N GLY A 103 0.91 6.13 -0.89
CA GLY A 103 1.29 4.75 -1.20
C GLY A 103 2.24 4.09 -0.18
N PHE A 104 2.63 4.77 0.90
CA PHE A 104 3.47 4.17 1.95
C PHE A 104 2.78 2.96 2.58
N CYS A 105 3.52 1.86 2.73
CA CYS A 105 3.11 0.66 3.45
C CYS A 105 3.96 0.48 4.71
N LYS A 106 3.33 0.12 5.83
CA LYS A 106 4.05 -0.18 7.08
C LYS A 106 4.63 -1.61 7.15
N HIS A 107 4.11 -2.52 6.32
CA HIS A 107 4.47 -3.95 6.36
C HIS A 107 5.45 -4.36 5.26
N ALA A 108 5.54 -3.60 4.17
CA ALA A 108 6.34 -3.96 3.01
C ALA A 108 6.94 -2.73 2.34
N ARG A 109 8.01 -2.96 1.59
CA ARG A 109 8.57 -2.01 0.63
C ARG A 109 8.40 -2.62 -0.77
N PHE A 110 7.99 -1.79 -1.72
CA PHE A 110 7.82 -2.18 -3.10
C PHE A 110 8.75 -1.35 -3.97
N ASP A 111 9.56 -2.03 -4.78
CA ASP A 111 10.45 -1.43 -5.74
C ASP A 111 10.10 -1.98 -7.13
N TYR A 112 10.13 -1.12 -8.14
CA TYR A 112 9.79 -1.47 -9.52
C TYR A 112 10.94 -1.07 -10.43
N THR A 113 11.33 -1.99 -11.30
CA THR A 113 12.31 -1.72 -12.36
C THR A 113 11.64 -1.93 -13.70
N LEU A 114 11.65 -0.89 -14.53
CA LEU A 114 11.21 -0.95 -15.92
C LEU A 114 12.45 -1.05 -16.80
N VAL A 115 12.53 -2.12 -17.57
CA VAL A 115 13.58 -2.30 -18.57
C VAL A 115 12.95 -2.03 -19.93
N VAL A 116 13.56 -1.11 -20.69
CA VAL A 116 13.14 -0.67 -22.03
C VAL A 116 14.19 -1.07 -23.05
#